data_AF-A0A7C3C783-F1
#
_entry.id   AF-A0A7C3C783-F1
#
_cell.length_a   1.000
_cell.length_b   1.000
_cell.length_c   1.000
_cell.angle_alpha   90.00
_cell.angle_beta   90.00
_cell.angle_gamma   90.00
#
_symmetry.space_group_name_H-M   'P 1'
#
loop_
_entity.id
_entity.type
_entity.pdbx_description
1 polymer ?
#
loop_
_entity_poly.entity_id
_entity_poly.type
_entity_poly.pdbx_seq_one_letter_code
_entity_poly.pdbx_strand_id
1 'polypeptide(L)' 'VTGDENPNVYLSSRNIQKAKVMRAQDLSTYDVMNSGTLILSEGAIEKIKATFAN' A
#
# COMPACT_ATOMS: atom_id res chain seq x y z
N VAL A 1 2.03 1.82 -0.41
CA VAL A 1 0.68 1.68 0.20
C VAL A 1 0.10 3.05 0.44
N THR A 2 -1.09 3.33 -0.08
CA THR A 2 -1.80 4.61 0.11
C THR A 2 -2.95 4.47 1.12
N GLY A 3 -3.30 5.56 1.80
CA GLY A 3 -4.44 5.58 2.72
C GLY A 3 -5.76 5.39 1.96
N ASP A 4 -5.96 6.16 0.89
CA ASP A 4 -7.16 6.12 0.05
C ASP A 4 -6.86 5.68 -1.38
N GLU A 5 -7.92 5.45 -2.14
CA GLU A 5 -7.83 5.23 -3.59
C GLU A 5 -7.38 6.52 -4.28
N ASN A 6 -6.17 6.50 -4.82
CA ASN A 6 -5.70 7.55 -5.70
C ASN A 6 -5.46 6.96 -7.10
N PRO A 7 -6.39 7.18 -8.05
CA PRO A 7 -6.30 6.58 -9.39
C PRO A 7 -5.08 7.09 -10.16
N ASN A 8 -4.63 8.33 -9.93
CA ASN A 8 -3.46 8.86 -10.61
C ASN A 8 -2.20 8.11 -10.19
N VAL A 9 -2.00 7.93 -8.89
CA VAL A 9 -0.84 7.18 -8.36
C VAL A 9 -0.91 5.71 -8.78
N TYR A 10 -2.09 5.10 -8.74
CA TYR A 10 -2.29 3.73 -9.19
C TYR A 10 -1.95 3.57 -10.68
N LEU A 11 -2.53 4.39 -11.56
CA LEU A 11 -2.31 4.32 -13.01
C LEU A 11 -0.85 4.64 -13.40
N SER A 12 -0.25 5.68 -12.81
CA SER A 12 1.15 6.04 -13.08
C SER A 12 2.14 4.97 -12.60
N SER A 13 1.82 4.23 -11.54
CA SER A 13 2.70 3.19 -11.02
C SER A 13 2.75 1.92 -11.87
N ARG A 14 1.74 1.68 -12.73
CA ARG A 14 1.62 0.46 -13.54
C ARG A 14 2.75 0.27 -14.56
N ASN A 15 3.46 1.34 -14.92
CA ASN A 15 4.59 1.27 -15.85
C ASN A 15 5.92 0.88 -15.16
N ILE A 16 5.95 0.85 -13.82
CA ILE A 16 7.15 0.54 -13.06
C ILE A 16 7.17 -0.95 -12.75
N GLN A 17 8.18 -1.65 -13.28
CA GLN A 17 8.34 -3.08 -13.06
C GLN A 17 8.57 -3.38 -11.57
N LYS A 18 7.94 -4.45 -11.07
CA LYS A 18 8.02 -4.89 -9.66
C LYS A 18 7.49 -3.89 -8.62
N ALA A 19 6.83 -2.81 -9.06
CA ALA A 19 6.10 -1.91 -8.17
C ALA A 19 4.61 -2.27 -8.16
N LYS A 20 4.03 -2.39 -6.96
CA LYS A 20 2.59 -2.60 -6.76
C LYS A 20 2.07 -1.53 -5.82
N VAL A 21 1.12 -0.73 -6.30
CA VAL A 21 0.40 0.25 -5.48
C VAL A 21 -0.94 -0.35 -5.06
N MET A 22 -1.21 -0.31 -3.76
CA MET A 22 -2.44 -0.80 -3.16
C MET A 22 -2.80 0.02 -1.93
N ARG A 23 -4.07 -0.07 -1.55
CA ARG A 23 -4.64 0.63 -0.39
C ARG A 23 -4.24 -0.09 0.90
N ALA A 24 -4.26 0.63 2.01
CA ALA A 24 -3.99 0.06 3.33
C ALA A 24 -4.92 -1.11 3.70
N GLN A 25 -6.19 -1.04 3.30
CA GLN A 25 -7.20 -2.06 3.57
C GLN A 25 -6.99 -3.38 2.80
N ASP A 26 -6.36 -3.31 1.62
CA ASP A 26 -6.17 -4.46 0.72
C ASP A 26 -4.79 -5.11 0.94
N LEU A 27 -4.02 -4.62 1.94
CA LEU A 27 -2.67 -5.07 2.22
C LEU A 27 -2.70 -6.47 2.88
N SER A 28 -2.10 -7.45 2.20
CA SER A 28 -1.94 -8.80 2.74
C SER A 28 -0.51 -9.07 3.21
N THR A 29 -0.34 -10.04 4.11
CA THR A 29 1.00 -10.49 4.57
C THR A 29 1.86 -11.00 3.40
N TYR A 30 1.23 -11.59 2.38
CA TYR A 30 1.93 -12.02 1.17
C TYR A 30 2.52 -10.84 0.40
N ASP A 31 1.77 -9.75 0.24
CA ASP A 31 2.26 -8.57 -0.46
C ASP A 31 3.45 -7.93 0.27
N VAL A 32 3.46 -7.98 1.60
CA VAL A 32 4.58 -7.51 2.42
C VAL A 32 5.81 -8.40 2.22
N MET A 33 5.67 -9.73 2.32
CA MET A 33 6.81 -10.65 2.12
C MET A 33 7.34 -10.66 0.68
N ASN A 34 6.46 -10.48 -0.31
CA ASN A 34 6.82 -10.41 -1.72
C ASN A 34 7.47 -9.06 -2.10
N SER A 35 7.32 -8.03 -1.27
CA SER A 35 7.93 -6.72 -1.50
C SER A 35 9.39 -6.68 -1.02
N GLY A 36 10.32 -6.25 -1.88
CA GLY A 36 11.72 -6.04 -1.49
C GLY A 36 11.93 -4.73 -0.71
N THR A 37 11.10 -3.73 -0.99
CA THR A 37 11.09 -2.43 -0.29
C THR A 37 9.66 -1.96 -0.12
N LEU A 38 9.27 -1.64 1.11
CA LEU A 38 7.92 -1.19 1.44
C LEU A 38 7.90 0.34 1.63
N ILE A 39 7.06 1.03 0.85
CA ILE A 39 6.84 2.47 0.96
C ILE A 39 5.42 2.73 1.45
N LEU A 40 5.30 3.42 2.59
CA LEU A 40 4.03 3.71 3.26
C LEU A 40 3.76 5.23 3.24
N SER A 41 2.54 5.61 2.91
CA SER A 41 2.05 6.98 3.08
C SER A 41 1.57 7.18 4.52
N GLU A 42 1.69 8.39 5.06
CA GLU A 42 1.23 8.74 6.41
C GLU A 42 -0.23 8.30 6.67
N GLY A 43 -1.15 8.59 5.74
CA GLY A 43 -2.55 8.17 5.85
C GLY A 43 -2.77 6.65 5.74
N ALA A 44 -1.80 5.88 5.24
CA ALA A 44 -1.84 4.41 5.29
C ALA A 44 -1.44 3.89 6.68
N ILE A 45 -0.51 4.57 7.36
CA ILE A 45 -0.02 4.16 8.68
C ILE A 45 -1.14 4.25 9.71
N GLU A 46 -1.96 5.30 9.68
CA GLU A 46 -3.10 5.45 10.59
C GLU A 46 -4.12 4.32 10.43
N LYS A 47 -4.47 3.98 9.18
CA LYS A 47 -5.41 2.90 8.87
C LYS A 47 -4.88 1.53 9.30
N ILE A 48 -3.60 1.26 9.03
CA ILE A 48 -2.94 0.02 9.43
C ILE A 48 -2.94 -0.10 10.97
N LYS A 49 -2.56 0.96 11.69
CA LYS A 49 -2.60 0.96 13.16
C LYS A 49 -4.01 0.69 13.69
N ALA A 50 -5.04 1.32 13.11
CA ALA A 50 -6.42 1.08 13.51
C ALA A 50 -6.87 -0.38 13.29
N THR A 51 -6.43 -1.02 12.20
CA THR A 51 -6.76 -2.43 11.91
C THR A 51 -6.07 -3.40 12.87
N PHE A 52 -4.85 -3.11 13.34
CA PHE A 52 -4.06 -3.98 14.23
C PHE A 52 -4.14 -3.62 15.72
N ALA A 53 -4.84 -2.54 16.10
CA ALA A 53 -4.98 -2.11 17.49
C ALA A 53 -6.12 -2.80 18.28
N ASN A 54 -6.74 -3.84 17.72
CA ASN A 54 -7.70 -4.70 18.42
C ASN A 54 -7.07 -6.05 18.75
#